data_AF-A0A7W0NXZ0-F1
#
_entry.id   AF-A0A7W0NXZ0-F1
#
_cell.length_a   1.000
_cell.length_b   1.000
_cell.length_c   1.000
_cell.angle_alpha   90.00
_cell.angle_beta   90.00
_cell.angle_gamma   90.00
#
_symmetry.space_group_name_H-M   'P 1'
#
loop_
_entity.id
_entity.type
_entity.pdbx_description
1 polymer ?
#
loop_
_entity_poly.entity_id
_entity_poly.type
_entity_poly.pdbx_seq_one_letter_code
_entity_poly.pdbx_strand_id
1 'polypeptide(L)'
;MVWVDILSGLVHVTEPETGNTTTIPVDRHVGAVALYAESAYLLAVRDGFAVLDGETMGPVAPAFDDIALRMNDGSVDPLGRFVVGAMAYDASAGRGQLYLREVDGTLRTLIDGVTISNGLAWSATGETIYYVDSATHGVDIFDYDLLDGTMTNRRRHVSIDPEEGARRCGSRRRELPLGCHLRRWHCPSLCAQRRGHSSD
;
A
#
# COMPACT_ATOMS: atom_id res chain seq x y z
N MET A 1 -12.92 2.04 -5.91
CA MET A 1 -11.47 1.77 -5.79
C MET A 1 -10.75 3.09 -5.69
N VAL A 2 -9.74 3.20 -4.83
CA VAL A 2 -8.92 4.41 -4.72
C VAL A 2 -7.47 4.01 -4.83
N TRP A 3 -6.71 4.75 -5.62
CA TRP A 3 -5.30 4.49 -5.86
C TRP A 3 -4.57 5.79 -6.19
N VAL A 4 -3.24 5.74 -6.22
CA VAL A 4 -2.40 6.93 -6.33
C VAL A 4 -1.36 6.79 -7.41
N ASP A 5 -1.04 7.91 -8.06
CA ASP A 5 0.23 8.09 -8.75
C ASP A 5 1.14 8.91 -7.86
N ILE A 6 2.11 8.22 -7.25
CA ILE A 6 2.95 8.78 -6.20
C ILE A 6 3.71 10.00 -6.69
N LEU A 7 4.42 9.88 -7.81
CA LEU A 7 5.33 10.94 -8.28
C LEU A 7 4.60 12.01 -9.08
N SER A 8 3.46 11.69 -9.70
CA SER A 8 2.65 12.71 -10.35
C SER A 8 1.77 13.49 -9.36
N GLY A 9 1.67 13.04 -8.10
CA GLY A 9 0.82 13.70 -7.10
C GLY A 9 -0.67 13.57 -7.43
N LEU A 10 -1.11 12.40 -7.88
CA LEU A 10 -2.51 12.19 -8.29
C LEU A 10 -3.19 11.18 -7.39
N VAL A 11 -4.42 11.50 -6.97
CA VAL A 11 -5.35 10.56 -6.34
C VAL A 11 -6.43 10.21 -7.35
N HIS A 12 -6.67 8.92 -7.54
CA HIS A 12 -7.67 8.41 -8.47
C HIS A 12 -8.79 7.72 -7.70
N VAL A 13 -10.03 8.11 -7.98
CA VAL A 13 -11.23 7.51 -7.41
C VAL A 13 -12.04 6.88 -8.53
N THR A 14 -12.09 5.56 -8.57
CA THR A 14 -12.84 4.78 -9.56
C THR A 14 -14.12 4.24 -8.95
N GLU A 15 -15.26 4.59 -9.53
CA GLU A 15 -16.57 4.05 -9.15
C GLU A 15 -16.68 2.58 -9.58
N PRO A 16 -16.96 1.64 -8.66
CA PRO A 16 -17.00 0.21 -9.00
C PRO A 16 -18.07 -0.17 -10.03
N GLU A 17 -19.24 0.49 -9.97
CA GLU A 17 -20.39 0.15 -10.81
C GLU A 17 -20.22 0.62 -12.26
N THR A 18 -19.60 1.78 -12.47
CA THR A 18 -19.47 2.39 -13.81
C THR A 18 -18.06 2.27 -14.40
N GLY A 19 -17.04 2.09 -13.55
CA GLY A 19 -15.64 2.17 -13.94
C GLY A 19 -15.13 3.59 -14.21
N ASN A 20 -15.97 4.61 -14.03
CA ASN A 20 -15.56 6.00 -14.20
C ASN A 20 -14.51 6.37 -13.15
N THR A 21 -13.45 7.04 -13.59
CA THR A 21 -12.35 7.46 -12.72
C THR A 21 -12.23 8.97 -12.69
N THR A 22 -12.35 9.54 -11.50
CA THR A 22 -11.98 10.93 -11.23
C THR A 22 -10.51 10.98 -10.83
N THR A 23 -9.77 11.93 -11.40
CA THR A 23 -8.35 12.16 -11.08
C THR A 23 -8.22 13.51 -10.40
N ILE A 24 -7.68 13.51 -9.19
CA ILE A 24 -7.58 14.67 -8.33
C ILE A 24 -6.09 14.98 -8.13
N PRO A 25 -5.58 16.10 -8.66
CA PRO A 25 -4.23 16.53 -8.38
C PRO A 25 -4.12 17.01 -6.94
N VAL A 26 -3.12 16.50 -6.24
CA VAL A 26 -2.65 17.01 -4.95
C VAL A 26 -1.22 17.48 -5.20
N ASP A 27 -0.91 18.75 -4.94
CA ASP A 27 0.38 19.38 -5.34
C ASP A 27 1.61 18.87 -4.55
N ARG A 28 1.61 17.58 -4.19
CA ARG A 28 2.59 16.85 -3.40
C ARG A 28 2.56 15.39 -3.84
N HIS A 29 3.70 14.71 -3.77
CA HIS A 29 3.70 13.26 -3.91
C HIS A 29 2.79 12.62 -2.85
N VAL A 30 2.09 11.55 -3.21
CA VAL A 30 1.14 10.86 -2.32
C VAL A 30 1.45 9.36 -2.33
N GLY A 31 2.00 8.85 -1.23
CA GLY A 31 2.43 7.45 -1.14
C GLY A 31 1.28 6.50 -0.89
N ALA A 32 0.37 6.87 0.00
CA ALA A 32 -0.73 6.01 0.42
C ALA A 32 -2.02 6.80 0.67
N VAL A 33 -3.13 6.08 0.63
CA VAL A 33 -4.48 6.62 0.83
C VAL A 33 -5.29 5.64 1.66
N ALA A 34 -6.02 6.17 2.64
CA ALA A 34 -6.93 5.42 3.49
C ALA A 34 -8.32 6.07 3.49
N LEU A 35 -9.36 5.26 3.66
CA LEU A 35 -10.71 5.79 3.89
C LEU A 35 -10.75 6.45 5.27
N TYR A 36 -11.27 7.67 5.34
CA TYR A 36 -11.34 8.46 6.59
C TYR A 36 -12.78 8.71 7.05
N ALA A 37 -13.68 9.00 6.12
CA ALA A 37 -15.13 9.09 6.32
C ALA A 37 -15.85 8.57 5.07
N GLU A 38 -17.19 8.61 5.03
CA GLU A 38 -17.99 8.06 3.91
C GLU A 38 -17.49 8.50 2.52
N SER A 39 -17.03 9.74 2.39
CA SER A 39 -16.54 10.32 1.12
C SER A 39 -15.20 11.04 1.23
N ALA A 40 -14.48 10.86 2.35
CA ALA A 40 -13.20 11.54 2.60
C ALA A 40 -12.06 10.54 2.77
N TYR A 41 -10.87 10.95 2.34
CA TYR A 41 -9.67 10.12 2.39
C TYR A 41 -8.58 10.77 3.24
N LEU A 42 -7.86 9.97 4.00
CA LEU A 42 -6.63 10.35 4.66
C LEU A 42 -5.46 10.02 3.73
N LEU A 43 -4.75 11.05 3.30
CA LEU A 43 -3.59 10.93 2.43
C LEU A 43 -2.30 10.91 3.25
N ALA A 44 -1.40 10.00 2.92
CA ALA A 44 0.01 10.10 3.27
C ALA A 44 0.74 10.84 2.14
N VAL A 45 0.78 12.17 2.23
CA VAL A 45 1.52 13.01 1.30
C VAL A 45 3.01 13.02 1.65
N ARG A 46 3.86 13.54 0.76
CA ARG A 46 5.33 13.51 0.84
C ARG A 46 5.86 13.63 2.27
N ASP A 47 5.45 14.68 2.98
CA ASP A 47 6.00 15.12 4.25
C ASP A 47 5.01 15.02 5.43
N GLY A 48 3.86 14.35 5.25
CA GLY A 48 2.87 14.27 6.32
C GLY A 48 1.52 13.73 5.90
N PHE A 49 0.48 14.20 6.58
CA PHE A 49 -0.89 13.71 6.43
C PHE A 49 -1.85 14.84 6.11
N ALA A 50 -2.75 14.62 5.17
CA ALA A 50 -3.81 15.56 4.83
C ALA A 50 -5.12 14.84 4.56
N VAL A 51 -6.24 15.49 4.87
CA VAL A 51 -7.57 14.97 4.50
C VAL A 51 -7.94 15.50 3.12
N LEU A 52 -8.38 14.62 2.24
CA LEU A 52 -9.00 14.92 0.96
C LEU A 52 -10.51 14.73 1.10
N ASP A 53 -11.26 15.81 0.97
CA ASP A 53 -12.73 15.81 1.00
C ASP A 53 -13.26 16.32 -0.36
N GLY A 54 -13.95 15.44 -1.09
CA GLY A 54 -14.22 15.63 -2.50
C GLY A 54 -12.92 15.78 -3.30
N GLU A 55 -12.74 16.94 -3.94
CA GLU A 55 -11.53 17.29 -4.70
C GLU A 55 -10.63 18.29 -3.97
N THR A 56 -10.92 18.59 -2.69
CA THR A 56 -10.18 19.59 -1.91
C THR A 56 -9.32 18.94 -0.84
N MET A 57 -8.01 19.18 -0.90
CA MET A 57 -7.07 18.76 0.13
C MET A 57 -6.96 19.83 1.23
N GLY A 58 -7.11 19.40 2.48
CA GLY A 58 -6.92 20.23 3.66
C GLY A 58 -5.45 20.51 3.99
N PRO A 59 -5.17 21.18 5.11
CA PRO A 59 -3.81 21.44 5.56
C PRO A 59 -3.05 20.15 5.87
N VAL A 60 -1.72 20.20 5.67
CA VAL A 60 -0.83 19.08 5.98
C VAL A 60 -0.41 19.12 7.45
N ALA A 61 -0.64 18.03 8.16
CA ALA A 61 0.00 17.74 9.44
C ALA A 61 1.37 17.10 9.17
N PRO A 62 2.49 17.79 9.43
CA PRO A 62 3.82 17.29 9.08
C PRO A 62 4.19 16.08 9.93
N ALA A 63 4.82 15.07 9.31
CA ALA A 63 5.39 13.90 9.98
C ALA A 63 6.89 14.08 10.25
N PHE A 64 7.58 14.75 9.32
CA PHE A 64 9.02 15.02 9.37
C PHE A 64 9.34 16.26 8.52
N ASP A 65 10.53 16.84 8.75
CA ASP A 65 11.04 18.00 8.00
C ASP A 65 12.34 17.62 7.27
N ASP A 66 12.19 16.79 6.24
CA ASP A 66 13.30 16.35 5.39
C ASP A 66 12.82 16.18 3.94
N ILE A 67 13.27 17.08 3.07
CA ILE A 67 12.89 17.10 1.65
C ILE A 67 13.44 15.92 0.85
N ALA A 68 14.44 15.21 1.39
CA ALA A 68 14.99 14.01 0.76
C ALA A 68 14.13 12.77 1.02
N LEU A 69 13.14 12.87 1.92
CA LEU A 69 12.21 11.80 2.25
C LEU A 69 10.85 11.98 1.59
N ARG A 70 10.14 10.87 1.46
CA ARG A 70 8.72 10.82 1.11
C ARG A 70 8.03 9.66 1.80
N MET A 71 6.74 9.80 2.06
CA MET A 71 5.86 8.63 2.27
C MET A 71 5.87 7.72 1.03
N ASN A 72 5.77 6.41 1.22
CA ASN A 72 5.77 5.43 0.13
C ASN A 72 4.56 4.51 0.12
N ASP A 73 4.38 3.71 1.16
CA ASP A 73 3.25 2.77 1.23
C ASP A 73 2.65 2.78 2.62
N GLY A 74 1.39 2.38 2.71
CA GLY A 74 0.65 2.43 3.96
C GLY A 74 -0.65 1.66 3.89
N SER A 75 -1.09 1.18 5.04
CA SER A 75 -2.35 0.45 5.19
C SER A 75 -2.94 0.71 6.57
N VAL A 76 -4.25 0.48 6.69
CA VAL A 76 -4.98 0.69 7.93
C VAL A 76 -4.95 -0.61 8.73
N ASP A 77 -4.59 -0.51 10.00
CA ASP A 77 -4.60 -1.66 10.92
C ASP A 77 -6.06 -2.11 11.23
N PRO A 78 -6.25 -3.26 11.91
CA PRO A 78 -7.59 -3.75 12.23
C PRO A 78 -8.44 -2.83 13.12
N LEU A 79 -7.83 -1.85 13.81
CA LEU A 79 -8.52 -0.89 14.68
C LEU A 79 -8.64 0.51 14.07
N GLY A 80 -8.28 0.70 12.80
CA GLY A 80 -8.43 1.98 12.10
C GLY A 80 -7.23 2.92 12.18
N ARG A 81 -6.08 2.50 12.73
CA ARG A 81 -4.85 3.29 12.76
C ARG A 81 -4.14 3.22 11.42
N PHE A 82 -3.57 4.33 10.97
CA PHE A 82 -2.91 4.36 9.66
C PHE A 82 -1.41 4.06 9.81
N VAL A 83 -0.98 2.91 9.33
CA VAL A 83 0.42 2.48 9.36
C VAL A 83 1.06 2.81 8.03
N VAL A 84 2.06 3.70 8.04
CA VAL A 84 2.61 4.30 6.81
C VAL A 84 4.11 4.41 6.95
N GLY A 85 4.84 4.04 5.90
CA GLY A 85 6.29 4.19 5.91
C GLY A 85 6.82 5.21 4.93
N ALA A 86 7.93 5.81 5.34
CA ALA A 86 8.71 6.74 4.56
C ALA A 86 9.99 6.08 4.03
N MET A 87 10.54 6.69 3.00
CA MET A 87 11.83 6.34 2.40
C MET A 87 12.52 7.57 1.84
N ALA A 88 13.83 7.50 1.64
CA ALA A 88 14.54 8.49 0.85
C ALA A 88 14.27 8.31 -0.64
N TYR A 89 14.24 9.41 -1.42
CA TYR A 89 14.05 9.35 -2.88
C TYR A 89 15.11 8.53 -3.60
N ASP A 90 16.34 8.57 -3.11
CA ASP A 90 17.48 7.83 -3.65
C ASP A 90 17.55 6.38 -3.15
N ALA A 91 16.57 5.96 -2.34
CA ALA A 91 16.54 4.66 -1.66
C ALA A 91 17.77 4.39 -0.78
N SER A 92 18.37 5.45 -0.20
CA SER A 92 19.45 5.32 0.78
C SER A 92 19.02 4.46 1.97
N ALA A 93 19.86 3.45 2.28
CA ALA A 93 19.62 2.53 3.38
C ALA A 93 19.53 3.25 4.73
N GLY A 94 18.57 2.84 5.56
CA GLY A 94 18.41 3.34 6.93
C GLY A 94 17.79 4.73 7.06
N ARG A 95 17.39 5.36 5.96
CA ARG A 95 16.82 6.73 5.97
C ARG A 95 15.30 6.76 6.18
N GLY A 96 14.62 5.66 5.90
CA GLY A 96 13.19 5.51 6.07
C GLY A 96 12.80 5.12 7.50
N GLN A 97 11.52 5.30 7.80
CA GLN A 97 10.89 4.90 9.05
C GLN A 97 9.50 4.35 8.73
N LEU A 98 9.02 3.42 9.56
CA LEU A 98 7.62 3.02 9.57
C LEU A 98 6.92 3.73 10.73
N TYR A 99 5.82 4.41 10.45
CA TYR A 99 5.01 5.12 11.44
C TYR A 99 3.67 4.44 11.65
N LEU A 100 3.13 4.62 12.85
CA LEU A 100 1.72 4.43 13.13
C LEU A 100 1.10 5.78 13.50
N ARG A 101 0.06 6.17 12.77
CA ARG A 101 -0.75 7.34 13.06
C ARG A 101 -2.05 6.90 13.73
N GLU A 102 -2.25 7.34 14.96
CA GLU A 102 -3.47 7.14 15.73
C GLU A 102 -4.65 7.92 15.10
N VAL A 103 -5.87 7.57 15.49
CA VAL A 103 -7.10 8.22 15.00
C VAL A 103 -7.12 9.71 15.34
N ASP A 104 -6.59 10.08 16.52
CA ASP A 104 -6.48 11.47 16.98
C ASP A 104 -5.37 12.27 16.28
N GLY A 105 -4.57 11.63 15.42
CA GLY A 105 -3.46 12.24 14.70
C GLY A 105 -2.10 12.13 15.36
N THR A 106 -2.01 11.55 16.56
CA THR A 106 -0.73 11.23 17.20
C THR A 106 0.08 10.30 16.30
N LEU A 107 1.37 10.60 16.12
CA LEU A 107 2.27 9.83 15.27
C LEU A 107 3.37 9.21 16.12
N ARG A 108 3.61 7.90 15.94
CA ARG A 108 4.70 7.17 16.59
C ARG A 108 5.49 6.34 15.60
N THR A 109 6.79 6.22 15.83
CA THR A 109 7.65 5.36 15.02
C THR A 109 7.54 3.91 15.50
N LEU A 110 7.28 2.99 14.58
CA LEU A 110 7.27 1.54 14.79
C LEU A 110 8.62 0.91 14.48
N ILE A 111 9.24 1.32 13.37
CA ILE A 111 10.52 0.78 12.89
C ILE A 111 11.37 1.95 12.40
N ASP A 112 12.59 2.02 12.91
CA ASP A 112 13.65 2.88 12.40
C ASP A 112 14.53 2.15 11.39
N GLY A 113 15.28 2.91 10.59
CA GLY A 113 16.32 2.34 9.74
C GLY A 113 15.78 1.53 8.57
N VAL A 114 14.60 1.87 8.07
CA VAL A 114 14.00 1.26 6.87
C VAL A 114 14.69 1.80 5.62
N THR A 115 14.76 1.02 4.54
CA THR A 115 15.29 1.47 3.26
C THR A 115 14.17 1.89 2.29
N ILE A 116 13.29 0.95 1.92
CA ILE A 116 12.14 1.19 1.05
C ILE A 116 10.90 0.58 1.72
N SER A 117 10.23 1.35 2.58
CA SER A 117 9.01 0.87 3.25
C SER A 117 7.92 0.56 2.23
N ASN A 118 7.40 -0.66 2.25
CA ASN A 118 6.42 -1.13 1.26
C ASN A 118 5.35 -1.98 1.96
N GLY A 119 4.69 -2.85 1.18
CA GLY A 119 3.48 -3.58 1.54
C GLY A 119 3.34 -4.02 3.01
N LEU A 120 2.13 -3.77 3.53
CA LEU A 120 1.69 -4.12 4.87
C LEU A 120 0.41 -4.95 4.80
N ALA A 121 0.32 -5.98 5.63
CA ALA A 121 -0.90 -6.76 5.78
C ALA A 121 -0.98 -7.32 7.20
N TRP A 122 -2.19 -7.65 7.65
CA TRP A 122 -2.42 -8.32 8.92
C TRP A 122 -2.97 -9.72 8.70
N SER A 123 -2.70 -10.63 9.63
CA SER A 123 -3.42 -11.89 9.71
C SER A 123 -4.92 -11.64 9.95
N ALA A 124 -5.74 -12.65 9.68
CA ALA A 124 -7.18 -12.56 9.94
C ALA A 124 -7.53 -12.28 11.41
N THR A 125 -6.67 -12.68 12.36
CA THR A 125 -6.83 -12.36 13.79
C THR A 125 -6.29 -10.98 14.15
N GLY A 126 -5.49 -10.35 13.28
CA GLY A 126 -4.83 -9.07 13.53
C GLY A 126 -3.57 -9.16 14.39
N GLU A 127 -3.28 -10.30 15.00
CA GLU A 127 -2.15 -10.50 15.94
C GLU A 127 -0.79 -10.67 15.25
N THR A 128 -0.77 -10.69 13.92
CA THR A 128 0.47 -10.76 13.13
C THR A 128 0.41 -9.73 12.02
N ILE A 129 1.45 -8.92 11.90
CA ILE A 129 1.64 -8.00 10.78
C ILE A 129 2.75 -8.54 9.88
N TYR A 130 2.49 -8.52 8.57
CA TYR A 130 3.42 -8.79 7.49
C TYR A 130 3.92 -7.45 6.97
N TYR A 131 5.22 -7.31 6.82
CA TYR A 131 5.85 -6.07 6.41
C TYR A 131 6.98 -6.33 5.40
N VAL A 132 7.06 -5.46 4.41
CA VAL A 132 8.07 -5.49 3.36
C VAL A 132 8.90 -4.22 3.41
N ASP A 133 10.20 -4.37 3.68
CA ASP A 133 11.21 -3.41 3.21
C ASP A 133 11.82 -3.98 1.94
N SER A 134 11.54 -3.35 0.79
CA SER A 134 11.88 -3.93 -0.52
C SER A 134 13.37 -4.23 -0.67
N ALA A 135 14.25 -3.44 -0.04
CA ALA A 135 15.69 -3.64 -0.10
C ALA A 135 16.17 -4.88 0.67
N THR A 136 15.30 -5.50 1.47
CA THR A 136 15.61 -6.73 2.24
C THR A 136 15.20 -8.01 1.53
N HIS A 137 14.59 -7.89 0.35
CA HIS A 137 14.20 -9.00 -0.53
C HIS A 137 13.43 -10.10 0.23
N GLY A 138 12.40 -9.70 0.97
CA GLY A 138 11.58 -10.65 1.70
C GLY A 138 10.40 -10.02 2.41
N VAL A 139 9.60 -10.89 3.00
CA VAL A 139 8.49 -10.53 3.87
C VAL A 139 8.88 -10.92 5.28
N ASP A 140 8.90 -9.94 6.18
CA ASP A 140 9.04 -10.18 7.60
C ASP A 140 7.67 -10.18 8.27
N ILE A 141 7.56 -10.89 9.38
CA ILE A 141 6.40 -10.85 10.26
C ILE A 141 6.79 -10.41 11.65
N PHE A 142 5.85 -9.79 12.34
CA PHE A 142 5.95 -9.34 13.72
C PHE A 142 4.71 -9.79 14.47
N ASP A 143 4.86 -9.99 15.76
CA ASP A 143 3.69 -10.05 16.65
C ASP A 143 3.15 -8.63 16.77
N TYR A 144 1.84 -8.48 16.56
CA TYR A 144 1.15 -7.19 16.56
C TYR A 144 0.17 -7.13 17.72
N ASP A 145 0.39 -6.21 18.65
CA ASP A 145 -0.56 -5.98 19.74
C ASP A 145 -1.70 -5.10 19.23
N LEU A 146 -2.92 -5.62 19.23
CA LEU A 146 -4.07 -4.86 18.75
C LEU A 146 -4.40 -3.66 19.64
N LEU A 147 -4.19 -3.74 20.94
CA LEU A 147 -4.60 -2.70 21.90
C LEU A 147 -3.76 -1.45 21.78
N ASP A 148 -2.45 -1.57 21.59
CA ASP A 148 -1.54 -0.42 21.50
C ASP A 148 -0.86 -0.27 20.12
N GLY A 149 -1.00 -1.27 19.24
CA GLY A 149 -0.45 -1.29 17.89
C GLY A 149 1.07 -1.51 17.84
N THR A 150 1.68 -2.03 18.91
CA THR A 150 3.13 -2.29 18.93
C THR A 150 3.50 -3.49 18.08
N MET A 151 4.74 -3.48 17.58
CA MET A 151 5.32 -4.54 16.77
C MET A 151 6.52 -5.14 17.49
N THR A 152 6.51 -6.45 17.72
CA THR A 152 7.60 -7.15 18.40
C THR A 152 7.98 -8.45 17.68
N ASN A 153 9.07 -9.10 18.11
CA ASN A 153 9.47 -10.42 17.64
C ASN A 153 9.59 -10.55 16.11
N ARG A 154 10.27 -9.58 15.48
CA ARG A 154 10.57 -9.59 14.03
C ARG A 154 11.20 -10.92 13.63
N ARG A 155 10.62 -11.56 12.61
CA ARG A 155 11.14 -12.81 12.03
C ARG A 155 10.89 -12.85 10.53
N ARG A 156 11.85 -13.41 9.79
CA ARG A 156 11.72 -13.61 8.34
C ARG A 156 10.66 -14.67 8.07
N HIS A 157 9.65 -14.32 7.28
CA HIS A 157 8.61 -15.26 6.85
C HIS A 157 8.90 -15.84 5.47
N VAL A 158 9.29 -14.98 4.52
CA VAL A 158 9.65 -15.36 3.15
C VAL A 158 10.91 -14.62 2.74
N SER A 159 11.91 -15.35 2.26
CA SER A 159 13.06 -14.77 1.55
C SER A 159 12.89 -14.96 0.06
N ILE A 160 13.15 -13.90 -0.69
CA ILE A 160 13.03 -13.85 -2.15
C ILE A 160 14.44 -13.75 -2.71
N ASP A 161 14.76 -14.59 -3.68
CA ASP A 161 16.01 -14.46 -4.42
C ASP A 161 16.02 -13.10 -5.16
N PRO A 162 17.05 -12.25 -4.97
CA PRO A 162 17.18 -11.00 -5.69
C PRO A 162 17.04 -11.11 -7.20
N GLU A 163 17.53 -12.19 -7.81
CA GLU A 163 17.39 -12.41 -9.24
C GLU A 163 15.95 -12.74 -9.65
N GLU A 164 15.18 -13.41 -8.79
CA GLU A 164 13.78 -13.73 -9.07
C GLU A 164 12.87 -12.51 -8.89
N GLY A 165 13.12 -11.71 -7.85
CA GLY A 165 12.38 -10.48 -7.57
C GLY A 165 12.48 -9.43 -8.70
N ALA A 166 13.68 -9.27 -9.28
CA ALA A 166 13.91 -8.33 -10.38
C ALA A 166 13.23 -8.75 -11.70
N ARG A 167 13.10 -10.05 -11.96
CA ARG A 167 12.57 -10.60 -13.23
C ARG A 167 11.07 -10.36 -13.44
N ARG A 168 10.32 -9.99 -12.40
CA ARG A 168 8.87 -9.73 -12.50
C ARG A 168 8.48 -8.27 -12.67
N CYS A 169 9.33 -7.32 -12.27
CA CYS A 169 9.05 -5.87 -12.40
C CYS A 169 9.85 -5.19 -13.53
N GLY A 170 10.90 -5.84 -14.06
CA GLY A 170 11.70 -5.35 -15.18
C GLY A 170 11.21 -5.81 -16.56
N SER A 171 10.73 -4.87 -17.36
CA SER A 171 10.69 -4.83 -18.83
C SER A 171 11.09 -6.12 -19.60
N ARG A 172 10.09 -6.91 -20.01
CA ARG A 172 10.21 -7.60 -21.31
C ARG A 172 9.76 -6.65 -22.42
N ARG A 173 10.67 -5.79 -22.90
CA ARG A 173 10.61 -5.42 -24.33
C ARG A 173 11.05 -6.65 -25.12
N ARG A 174 10.12 -7.55 -25.41
CA ARG A 174 10.25 -8.41 -26.57
C ARG A 174 9.43 -7.76 -27.66
N GLU A 175 10.10 -7.27 -28.70
CA GLU A 175 9.44 -7.10 -29.99
C GLU A 175 8.82 -8.46 -30.35
N LEU A 176 7.50 -8.52 -30.31
CA LEU A 176 6.75 -9.69 -30.78
C LEU A 176 6.75 -9.62 -32.31
N PRO A 177 7.14 -10.69 -33.04
CA PRO A 177 6.80 -10.80 -34.44
C PRO A 177 5.26 -10.84 -34.54
N LEU A 178 4.73 -10.10 -35.51
CA LEU A 178 3.30 -10.05 -35.83
C LEU A 178 2.70 -11.46 -35.90
N GLY A 179 1.69 -11.72 -35.07
CA GLY A 179 0.78 -12.86 -35.20
C GLY A 179 0.82 -13.87 -34.07
N CYS A 180 0.10 -13.60 -32.97
CA CYS A 180 -0.60 -14.66 -32.25
C CYS A 180 -1.66 -14.08 -31.30
N HIS A 181 -2.89 -14.56 -31.45
CA HIS A 181 -4.08 -14.13 -30.72
C HIS A 181 -4.04 -14.46 -29.23
N LEU A 182 -4.53 -13.51 -28.43
CA LEU A 182 -4.78 -13.56 -27.00
C LEU A 182 -5.47 -14.87 -26.55
N ARG A 183 -4.86 -15.57 -25.59
CA ARG A 183 -5.59 -16.51 -24.71
C ARG A 183 -5.67 -15.93 -23.31
N ARG A 184 -6.93 -15.81 -22.86
CA ARG A 184 -7.39 -15.36 -21.55
C ARG A 184 -6.76 -16.20 -20.43
N TRP A 185 -6.35 -15.54 -19.35
CA TRP A 185 -6.06 -16.18 -18.08
C TRP A 185 -7.39 -16.50 -17.38
N HIS A 186 -7.64 -17.78 -17.10
CA HIS A 186 -8.74 -18.24 -16.26
C HIS A 186 -8.24 -18.45 -14.84
N CYS A 187 -8.96 -17.84 -13.89
CA CYS A 187 -8.89 -18.10 -12.46
C CYS A 187 -9.83 -19.26 -12.13
N PRO A 188 -9.39 -20.36 -11.46
CA PRO A 188 -10.31 -21.40 -11.02
C PRO A 188 -10.73 -21.14 -9.57
N SER A 189 -11.93 -20.60 -9.38
CA SER A 189 -12.70 -20.78 -8.14
C SER A 189 -13.83 -21.78 -8.41
N LEU A 190 -13.71 -22.92 -7.73
CA LEU A 190 -14.75 -23.94 -7.59
C LEU A 190 -15.99 -23.32 -6.95
N CYS A 191 -17.11 -23.29 -7.66
CA CYS A 191 -18.42 -23.33 -7.03
C CYS A 191 -19.50 -23.87 -7.97
N ALA A 192 -20.39 -24.66 -7.38
CA ALA A 192 -21.68 -25.15 -7.85
C ALA A 192 -21.70 -26.35 -8.83
N GLN A 193 -22.35 -27.43 -8.38
CA GLN A 193 -23.67 -27.74 -8.92
C GLN A 193 -24.49 -28.64 -7.97
N ARG A 194 -25.50 -28.02 -7.37
CA ARG A 194 -26.74 -28.69 -6.93
C ARG A 194 -27.80 -28.46 -8.02
N ARG A 195 -28.43 -29.57 -8.41
CA ARG A 195 -29.83 -29.76 -8.88
C ARG A 195 -30.26 -29.18 -10.23
N GLY A 196 -30.95 -30.05 -10.99
CA GLY A 196 -32.12 -29.69 -11.78
C GLY A 196 -32.12 -30.24 -13.21
N HIS A 197 -32.74 -31.40 -13.43
CA HIS A 197 -33.25 -31.81 -14.75
C HIS A 197 -34.71 -32.22 -14.59
N SER A 198 -35.58 -31.57 -15.36
CA SER A 198 -36.95 -31.96 -15.64
C SER A 198 -37.25 -31.64 -17.11
N SER A 199 -37.81 -32.62 -17.81
CA SER A 199 -38.52 -32.56 -19.12
C SER A 199 -37.64 -32.17 -20.34
N ASP A 200 -37.65 -32.87 -21.47
CA ASP A 200 -38.63 -33.78 -22.09
C ASP A 200 -38.04 -35.13 -22.54
#